data_AF-A0A7L9BLL0-F1
#
_entry.id   AF-A0A7L9BLL0-F1
#
_cell.length_a   1.000
_cell.length_b   1.000
_cell.length_c   1.000
_cell.angle_alpha   90.00
_cell.angle_beta   90.00
_cell.angle_gamma   90.00
#
_symmetry.space_group_name_H-M   'P 1'
#
loop_
_entity.id
_entity.type
_entity.pdbx_description
1 polymer ?
#
loop_
_entity_poly.entity_id
_entity_poly.type
_entity_poly.pdbx_seq_one_letter_code
_entity_poly.pdbx_strand_id
1 'polypeptide(L)'
;MATPKASSLLRRPAALALAALAPFPLAYGLYAVIASGVSAPSAVVGIFLSLPTLLESTLLTAGLALIALGLPHRVGRSLHCASCGYQRIEETDRLLSNCPECGRHWRRFGGWRVGKPAGNRARLTKGVLLAAVALSSATFRAALGEWLTAKLPTNILVRHVLYAPPSDTEHTWAAINRRTLTDAQKRWLAEGLLDRRRTSVLDYASAQWLDRRLALNELSAAAKHRYIDELCQFTLEAPDSVTLGQPILVRLSGVYRGPYNGTPDGEAAIALEGLHARFPIPDEEEEAARTDFERRFLQMQATQTQARSERLVSAGRLAQLPVVGSASFIADREGEVTIHARVWVLVAPGISGAVSFNPDGTPATNVSPLHAVRVDLTRRVTVSNPSSTTAPP
;
A
#
# COMPACT_ATOMS: atom_id res chain seq x y z
N MET A 1 38.95 -9.40 47.40
CA MET A 1 37.56 -9.18 46.94
C MET A 1 37.60 -8.40 45.63
N ALA A 2 37.33 -9.06 44.50
CA ALA A 2 37.28 -8.41 43.19
C ALA A 2 35.95 -7.66 43.06
N THR A 3 35.98 -6.33 43.17
CA THR A 3 34.82 -5.50 42.85
C THR A 3 34.39 -5.76 41.40
N PRO A 4 33.11 -6.04 41.12
CA PRO A 4 32.65 -6.28 39.75
C PRO A 4 33.05 -5.09 38.88
N LYS A 5 33.68 -5.38 37.73
CA LYS A 5 33.98 -4.39 36.68
C LYS A 5 32.64 -3.85 36.17
N ALA A 6 32.09 -2.82 36.84
CA ALA A 6 30.95 -2.07 36.35
C ALA A 6 31.24 -1.67 34.90
N SER A 7 30.38 -2.15 34.00
CA SER A 7 30.60 -2.19 32.56
C SER A 7 30.80 -0.78 32.02
N SER A 8 32.04 -0.51 31.58
CA SER A 8 32.46 0.77 30.98
C SER A 8 31.71 1.17 29.70
N LEU A 9 30.77 0.33 29.25
CA LEU A 9 29.95 0.52 28.06
C LEU A 9 28.90 1.64 28.23
N LEU A 10 28.42 1.91 29.45
CA LEU A 10 27.41 2.96 29.71
C LEU A 10 27.93 4.41 29.58
N ARG A 11 29.23 4.63 29.33
CA ARG A 11 29.82 5.98 29.23
C ARG A 11 29.95 6.51 27.80
N ARG A 12 29.35 5.86 26.81
CA ARG A 12 29.49 6.22 25.38
C ARG A 12 28.14 6.46 24.68
N PRO A 13 27.26 7.34 25.20
CA PRO A 13 25.91 7.50 24.67
C PRO A 13 25.91 7.87 23.17
N ALA A 14 26.80 8.77 22.74
CA ALA A 14 26.87 9.21 21.35
C ALA A 14 27.39 8.12 20.38
N ALA A 15 28.44 7.38 20.75
CA ALA A 15 28.98 6.33 19.90
C ALA A 15 28.02 5.12 19.82
N LEU A 16 27.34 4.80 20.92
CA LEU A 16 26.29 3.77 20.94
C LEU A 16 25.08 4.20 20.11
N ALA A 17 24.65 5.46 20.22
CA ALA A 17 23.56 5.99 19.40
C ALA A 17 23.90 5.93 17.90
N LEU A 18 25.10 6.37 17.51
CA LEU A 18 25.53 6.32 16.10
C LEU A 18 25.71 4.89 15.58
N ALA A 19 26.23 3.98 16.41
CA ALA A 19 26.30 2.56 16.05
C ALA A 19 24.91 1.93 15.91
N ALA A 20 23.96 2.33 16.76
CA ALA A 20 22.56 1.91 16.67
C ALA A 20 21.85 2.48 15.42
N LEU A 21 22.29 3.62 14.90
CA LEU A 21 21.77 4.22 13.67
C LEU A 21 22.34 3.61 12.39
N ALA A 22 23.57 3.10 12.43
CA ALA A 22 24.26 2.50 11.28
C ALA A 22 23.50 1.38 10.52
N PRO A 23 22.70 0.49 11.17
CA PRO A 23 21.93 -0.52 10.44
C PRO A 23 20.73 0.03 9.66
N PHE A 24 20.19 1.21 10.00
CA PHE A 24 18.99 1.74 9.36
C PHE A 24 19.18 2.05 7.86
N PRO A 25 20.24 2.74 7.41
CA PRO A 25 20.49 2.93 5.98
C PRO A 25 20.63 1.61 5.23
N LEU A 26 21.28 0.62 5.81
CA LEU A 26 21.46 -0.70 5.19
C LEU A 26 20.12 -1.45 5.06
N ALA A 27 19.28 -1.40 6.10
CA ALA A 27 17.92 -1.92 6.04
C ALA A 27 17.08 -1.22 4.97
N TYR A 28 17.22 0.10 4.82
CA TYR A 28 16.57 0.88 3.76
C TYR A 28 17.07 0.46 2.35
N GLY A 29 18.38 0.26 2.19
CA GLY A 29 18.96 -0.23 0.94
C GLY A 29 18.43 -1.63 0.57
N LEU A 30 18.35 -2.53 1.55
CA LEU A 30 17.78 -3.87 1.35
C LEU A 30 16.29 -3.81 1.00
N TYR A 31 15.52 -2.95 1.66
CA TYR A 31 14.12 -2.71 1.32
C TYR A 31 13.97 -2.23 -0.12
N ALA A 32 14.83 -1.31 -0.57
CA ALA A 32 14.81 -0.81 -1.95
C ALA A 32 15.08 -1.93 -2.98
N VAL A 33 15.98 -2.88 -2.68
CA VAL A 33 16.22 -4.06 -3.53
C VAL A 33 14.98 -4.95 -3.60
N ILE A 34 14.35 -5.24 -2.46
CA ILE A 34 13.16 -6.09 -2.40
C ILE A 34 12.02 -5.43 -3.18
N ALA A 35 11.76 -4.15 -2.92
CA ALA A 35 10.71 -3.39 -3.61
C ALA A 35 10.96 -3.34 -5.14
N SER A 36 12.20 -3.10 -5.55
CA SER A 36 12.58 -3.09 -6.96
C SER A 36 12.45 -4.49 -7.59
N GLY A 37 12.87 -5.54 -6.89
CA GLY A 37 12.78 -6.92 -7.35
C GLY A 37 11.35 -7.42 -7.53
N VAL A 38 10.42 -7.00 -6.67
CA VAL A 38 8.98 -7.33 -6.79
C VAL A 38 8.34 -6.59 -7.97
N SER A 39 8.82 -5.38 -8.29
CA SER A 39 8.24 -4.55 -9.36
C SER A 39 8.89 -4.73 -10.74
N ALA A 40 10.12 -5.23 -10.81
CA ALA A 40 10.88 -5.35 -12.04
C ALA A 40 10.50 -6.62 -12.84
N PRO A 41 10.65 -6.61 -14.17
CA PRO A 41 10.38 -7.78 -15.01
C PRO A 41 11.33 -8.96 -14.75
N SER A 42 12.48 -8.70 -14.11
CA SER A 42 13.40 -9.74 -13.64
C SER A 42 14.17 -9.26 -12.41
N ALA A 43 14.63 -10.21 -11.58
CA ALA A 43 15.42 -9.93 -10.40
C ALA A 43 16.73 -9.17 -10.72
N VAL A 44 17.38 -9.49 -11.85
CA VAL A 44 18.62 -8.83 -12.29
C VAL A 44 18.38 -7.34 -12.57
N VAL A 45 17.29 -7.01 -13.26
CA VAL A 45 16.91 -5.61 -13.51
C VAL A 45 16.59 -4.90 -12.20
N GLY A 46 15.85 -5.54 -11.29
CA GLY A 46 15.55 -4.97 -9.97
C GLY A 46 16.81 -4.68 -9.13
N ILE A 47 17.80 -5.57 -9.15
CA ILE A 47 19.10 -5.37 -8.48
C ILE A 47 19.86 -4.21 -9.14
N PHE A 48 19.89 -4.15 -10.46
CA PHE A 48 20.59 -3.09 -11.18
C PHE A 48 19.99 -1.70 -10.90
N LEU A 49 18.65 -1.60 -10.88
CA LEU A 49 17.94 -0.35 -10.57
C LEU A 49 18.16 0.11 -9.13
N SER A 50 18.34 -0.82 -8.18
CA SER A 50 18.56 -0.52 -6.76
C SER A 50 20.03 -0.29 -6.39
N LEU A 51 20.97 -0.49 -7.33
CA LEU A 51 22.41 -0.37 -7.08
C LEU A 51 22.85 1.02 -6.58
N PRO A 52 22.33 2.15 -7.09
CA PRO A 52 22.66 3.48 -6.55
C PRO A 52 22.25 3.62 -5.08
N THR A 53 21.01 3.24 -4.73
CA THR A 53 20.50 3.31 -3.36
C THR A 53 21.27 2.40 -2.41
N LEU A 54 21.64 1.19 -2.86
CA LEU A 54 22.51 0.30 -2.09
C LEU A 54 23.89 0.90 -1.85
N LEU A 55 24.49 1.52 -2.86
CA LEU A 55 25.79 2.18 -2.74
C LEU A 55 25.72 3.37 -1.77
N GLU A 56 24.70 4.22 -1.90
CA GLU A 56 24.42 5.33 -0.98
C GLU A 56 24.29 4.84 0.47
N SER A 57 23.44 3.83 0.70
CA SER A 57 23.21 3.22 2.01
C SER A 57 24.47 2.61 2.61
N THR A 58 25.24 1.87 1.83
CA THR A 58 26.49 1.23 2.31
C THR A 58 27.56 2.26 2.65
N LEU A 59 27.74 3.30 1.82
CA LEU A 59 28.64 4.41 2.11
C LEU A 59 28.23 5.16 3.37
N LEU A 60 26.93 5.41 3.57
CA LEU A 60 26.41 6.08 4.75
C LEU A 60 26.63 5.23 6.02
N THR A 61 26.32 3.94 5.98
CA THR A 61 26.57 3.01 7.10
C THR A 61 28.06 2.93 7.44
N ALA A 62 28.93 2.80 6.42
CA ALA A 62 30.38 2.80 6.62
C ALA A 62 30.87 4.13 7.23
N GLY A 63 30.34 5.25 6.76
CA GLY A 63 30.60 6.58 7.29
C GLY A 63 30.24 6.71 8.76
N LEU A 64 29.01 6.34 9.13
CA LEU A 64 28.52 6.36 10.52
C LEU A 64 29.32 5.44 11.44
N ALA A 65 29.68 4.24 10.98
CA ALA A 65 30.52 3.31 11.73
C ALA A 65 31.91 3.90 12.01
N LEU A 66 32.54 4.52 11.00
CA LEU A 66 33.84 5.18 11.17
C LEU A 66 33.76 6.42 12.09
N ILE A 67 32.67 7.18 12.05
CA ILE A 67 32.43 8.28 12.99
C ILE A 67 32.32 7.71 14.41
N ALA A 68 31.51 6.68 14.63
CA ALA A 68 31.33 6.04 15.94
C ALA A 68 32.65 5.51 16.52
N LEU A 69 33.48 4.88 15.67
CA LEU A 69 34.81 4.37 16.05
C LEU A 69 35.87 5.48 16.18
N GLY A 70 35.69 6.61 15.50
CA GLY A 70 36.64 7.73 15.46
C GLY A 70 36.39 8.78 16.54
N LEU A 71 35.17 8.83 17.10
CA LEU A 71 34.76 9.81 18.11
C LEU A 71 35.74 9.86 19.29
N PRO A 72 36.11 11.08 19.73
CA PRO A 72 36.99 11.25 20.88
C PRO A 72 36.30 10.69 22.12
N HIS A 73 36.94 9.72 22.75
CA HIS A 73 36.52 9.14 24.01
C HIS A 73 37.73 9.04 24.94
N ARG A 74 37.50 8.59 26.18
CA ARG A 74 38.58 8.35 27.14
C ARG A 74 38.53 6.91 27.61
N VAL A 75 39.71 6.30 27.77
CA VAL A 75 39.87 4.89 28.19
C VAL A 75 40.73 4.85 29.44
N GLY A 76 40.36 4.01 30.41
CA GLY A 76 41.07 3.86 31.68
C GLY A 76 40.43 4.61 32.85
N ARG A 77 40.97 4.38 34.05
CA ARG A 77 40.49 4.96 35.31
C ARG A 77 41.42 6.05 35.87
N SER A 78 42.62 6.20 35.31
CA SER A 78 43.60 7.22 35.71
C SER A 78 43.05 8.63 35.49
N LEU A 79 43.44 9.56 36.35
CA LEU A 79 43.12 10.97 36.17
C LEU A 79 44.12 11.60 35.21
N HIS A 80 43.64 12.32 34.21
CA HIS A 80 44.49 13.03 33.25
C HIS A 80 44.15 14.52 33.25
N CYS A 81 45.16 15.37 33.00
CA CYS A 81 44.95 16.79 32.83
C CYS A 81 43.97 17.01 31.67
N ALA A 82 42.97 17.87 31.87
CA ALA A 82 41.95 18.13 30.85
C ALA A 82 42.53 18.82 29.60
N SER A 83 43.66 19.51 29.75
CA SER A 83 44.32 20.29 28.69
C SER A 83 45.36 19.49 27.91
N CYS A 84 46.47 19.08 28.55
CA CYS A 84 47.55 18.37 27.85
C CYS A 84 47.41 16.84 27.88
N GLY A 85 46.55 16.29 28.75
CA GLY A 85 46.39 14.85 28.88
C GLY A 85 47.44 14.15 29.77
N TYR A 86 48.32 14.90 30.44
CA TYR A 86 49.27 14.35 31.42
C TYR A 86 48.57 13.48 32.46
N GLN A 87 49.09 12.29 32.74
CA GLN A 87 48.53 11.38 33.74
C GLN A 87 48.93 11.82 35.13
N ARG A 88 47.94 12.08 36.00
CA ARG A 88 48.17 12.35 37.42
C ARG A 88 48.49 11.05 38.13
N ILE A 89 49.65 10.98 38.76
CA ILE A 89 50.07 9.88 39.62
C ILE A 89 49.75 10.31 41.05
N GLU A 90 48.77 9.66 41.70
CA GLU A 90 48.24 10.12 42.99
C GLU A 90 49.30 10.21 44.10
N GLU A 91 50.32 9.37 44.07
CA GLU A 91 51.38 9.32 45.07
C GLU A 91 52.32 10.53 44.97
N THR A 92 52.69 10.95 43.75
CA THR A 92 53.65 12.04 43.51
C THR A 92 52.98 13.40 43.30
N ASP A 93 51.82 13.45 42.65
CA ASP A 93 51.17 14.70 42.22
C ASP A 93 50.11 15.21 43.21
N ARG A 94 50.06 14.66 44.44
CA ARG A 94 49.06 15.07 45.44
C ARG A 94 49.25 16.52 45.89
N LEU A 95 50.51 16.93 46.03
CA LEU A 95 50.90 18.25 46.54
C LEU A 95 50.92 19.33 45.45
N LEU A 96 51.00 18.94 44.17
CA LEU A 96 51.03 19.88 43.06
C LEU A 96 49.64 20.50 42.81
N SER A 97 49.56 21.84 42.86
CA SER A 97 48.35 22.59 42.51
C SER A 97 48.14 22.69 40.99
N ASN A 98 49.21 22.51 40.21
CA ASN A 98 49.29 22.72 38.76
C ASN A 98 49.79 21.47 38.03
N CYS A 99 49.39 21.31 36.77
CA CYS A 99 49.90 20.29 35.88
C CYS A 99 51.38 20.54 35.57
N PRO A 100 52.27 19.55 35.74
CA PRO A 100 53.71 19.75 35.53
C PRO A 100 54.06 20.00 34.05
N GLU A 101 53.26 19.49 33.10
CA GLU A 101 53.51 19.72 31.68
C GLU A 101 53.00 21.07 31.16
N CYS A 102 51.79 21.48 31.55
CA CYS A 102 51.12 22.64 30.93
C CYS A 102 50.81 23.78 31.90
N GLY A 103 51.18 23.66 33.19
CA GLY A 103 51.00 24.69 34.22
C GLY A 103 49.55 24.93 34.67
N ARG A 104 48.54 24.33 34.04
CA ARG A 104 47.13 24.55 34.39
C ARG A 104 46.76 23.94 35.76
N HIS A 105 45.95 24.66 36.53
CA HIS A 105 45.46 24.22 37.84
C HIS A 105 44.65 22.91 37.77
N TRP A 106 45.06 21.90 38.55
CA TRP A 106 44.30 20.65 38.70
C TRP A 106 42.98 20.85 39.46
N ARG A 107 42.99 21.74 40.45
CA ARG A 107 41.88 21.88 41.42
C ARG A 107 40.71 22.74 40.92
N ARG A 108 40.85 23.42 39.77
CA ARG A 108 39.71 24.11 39.16
C ARG A 108 38.70 23.09 38.64
N PHE A 109 37.41 23.43 38.70
CA PHE A 109 36.35 22.57 38.18
C PHE A 109 36.63 22.22 36.71
N GLY A 110 36.66 20.92 36.39
CA GLY A 110 37.02 20.42 35.05
C GLY A 110 38.52 20.41 34.72
N GLY A 111 39.42 20.69 35.67
CA GLY A 111 40.88 20.68 35.49
C GLY A 111 41.47 19.29 35.18
N TRP A 112 40.76 18.22 35.55
CA TRP A 112 41.09 16.84 35.20
C TRP A 112 39.89 16.10 34.62
N ARG A 113 40.19 15.04 33.86
CA ARG A 113 39.22 14.10 33.30
C ARG A 113 39.71 12.67 33.50
N VAL A 114 38.79 11.75 33.72
CA VAL A 114 39.10 10.32 33.88
C VAL A 114 39.42 9.68 32.52
N GLY A 115 40.51 8.94 32.43
CA GLY A 115 40.97 8.17 31.28
C GLY A 115 41.84 8.94 30.28
N LYS A 116 42.69 8.21 29.56
CA LYS A 116 43.54 8.71 28.47
C LYS A 116 42.67 9.05 27.27
N PRO A 117 42.86 10.20 26.60
CA PRO A 117 42.17 10.48 25.34
C PRO A 117 42.49 9.38 24.31
N ALA A 118 41.45 8.74 23.81
CA ALA A 118 41.49 7.72 22.78
C ALA A 118 40.52 8.15 21.68
N GLY A 119 41.00 8.14 20.44
CA GLY A 119 40.23 8.59 19.29
C GLY A 119 41.14 8.64 18.09
N ASN A 120 40.57 8.51 16.91
CA ASN A 120 41.35 8.56 15.67
C ASN A 120 40.72 9.60 14.77
N ARG A 121 41.36 10.79 14.73
CA ARG A 121 40.90 11.92 13.91
C ARG A 121 40.80 11.54 12.44
N ALA A 122 41.73 10.74 11.93
CA ALA A 122 41.68 10.30 10.54
C ALA A 122 40.46 9.40 10.26
N ARG A 123 40.08 8.51 11.18
CA ARG A 123 38.84 7.71 11.04
C ARG A 123 37.60 8.60 11.08
N LEU A 124 37.57 9.56 12.01
CA LEU A 124 36.46 10.51 12.12
C LEU A 124 36.30 11.32 10.81
N THR A 125 37.38 11.89 10.30
CA THR A 125 37.35 12.66 9.04
C THR A 125 36.93 11.79 7.86
N LYS A 126 37.46 10.57 7.71
CA LYS A 126 37.03 9.64 6.66
C LYS A 126 35.55 9.30 6.77
N GLY A 127 35.06 9.06 7.99
CA GLY A 127 33.65 8.76 8.24
C GLY A 127 32.73 9.93 7.87
N VAL A 128 33.12 11.16 8.24
CA VAL A 128 32.39 12.38 7.88
C VAL A 128 32.38 12.58 6.36
N LEU A 129 33.51 12.41 5.68
CA LEU A 129 33.58 12.54 4.23
C LEU A 129 32.71 11.50 3.52
N LEU A 130 32.74 10.24 3.94
CA LEU A 130 31.90 9.19 3.36
C LEU A 130 30.41 9.46 3.56
N ALA A 131 30.01 9.87 4.77
CA ALA A 131 28.63 10.24 5.04
C ALA A 131 28.20 11.47 4.22
N ALA A 132 29.06 12.47 4.09
CA ALA A 132 28.80 13.65 3.27
C ALA A 132 28.65 13.30 1.79
N VAL A 133 29.50 12.42 1.24
CA VAL A 133 29.40 11.95 -0.15
C VAL A 133 28.09 11.19 -0.37
N ALA A 134 27.71 10.28 0.53
CA ALA A 134 26.46 9.54 0.43
C ALA A 134 25.24 10.50 0.40
N LEU A 135 25.16 11.41 1.38
CA LEU A 135 24.08 12.40 1.46
C LEU A 135 24.06 13.36 0.26
N SER A 136 25.24 13.81 -0.18
CA SER A 136 25.35 14.71 -1.34
C SER A 136 24.97 14.02 -2.64
N SER A 137 25.26 12.72 -2.78
CA SER A 137 24.87 11.97 -3.98
C SER A 137 23.35 11.77 -4.05
N ALA A 138 22.69 11.54 -2.91
CA ALA A 138 21.23 11.42 -2.85
C ALA A 138 20.55 12.74 -3.23
N THR A 139 21.03 13.88 -2.70
CA THR A 139 20.49 15.20 -3.06
C THR A 139 20.80 15.56 -4.51
N PHE A 140 22.01 15.27 -4.97
CA PHE A 140 22.39 15.48 -6.37
C PHE A 140 21.54 14.64 -7.32
N ARG A 141 21.24 13.38 -6.99
CA ARG A 141 20.38 12.49 -7.78
C ARG A 141 18.96 13.03 -7.88
N ALA A 142 18.39 13.53 -6.79
CA ALA A 142 17.06 14.15 -6.80
C ALA A 142 17.03 15.40 -7.69
N ALA A 143 17.99 16.32 -7.52
CA ALA A 143 18.09 17.54 -8.32
C ALA A 143 18.36 17.25 -9.80
N LEU A 144 19.25 16.28 -10.09
CA LEU A 144 19.55 15.83 -11.44
C LEU A 144 18.33 15.15 -12.07
N GLY A 145 17.58 14.37 -11.31
CA GLY A 145 16.33 13.74 -11.74
C GLY A 145 15.31 14.76 -12.21
N GLU A 146 15.04 15.79 -11.39
CA GLU A 146 14.14 16.90 -11.76
C GLU A 146 14.64 17.65 -13.01
N TRP A 147 15.93 17.96 -13.07
CA TRP A 147 16.52 18.65 -14.21
C TRP A 147 16.45 17.83 -15.50
N LEU A 148 16.76 16.53 -15.43
CA LEU A 148 16.68 15.61 -16.57
C LEU A 148 15.24 15.44 -17.04
N THR A 149 14.29 15.17 -16.15
CA THR A 149 12.88 14.98 -16.54
C THR A 149 12.29 16.25 -17.17
N ALA A 150 12.72 17.43 -16.73
CA ALA A 150 12.33 18.70 -17.35
C ALA A 150 12.79 18.81 -18.81
N LYS A 151 13.92 18.20 -19.18
CA LYS A 151 14.49 18.24 -20.55
C LYS A 151 14.08 17.07 -21.43
N LEU A 152 13.66 15.94 -20.85
CA LEU A 152 13.26 14.76 -21.63
C LEU A 152 12.00 15.04 -22.47
N PRO A 153 11.90 14.50 -23.70
CA PRO A 153 10.67 14.60 -24.49
C PRO A 153 9.53 13.82 -23.83
N THR A 154 8.29 14.29 -24.02
CA THR A 154 7.09 13.73 -23.36
C THR A 154 6.90 12.24 -23.61
N ASN A 155 7.26 11.73 -24.79
CA ASN A 155 7.15 10.30 -25.09
C ASN A 155 8.05 9.43 -24.20
N ILE A 156 9.24 9.93 -23.83
CA ILE A 156 10.14 9.23 -22.91
C ILE A 156 9.58 9.29 -21.49
N LEU A 157 9.01 10.43 -21.08
CA LEU A 157 8.37 10.56 -19.76
C LEU A 157 7.21 9.58 -19.61
N VAL A 158 6.33 9.48 -20.62
CA VAL A 158 5.21 8.53 -20.62
C VAL A 158 5.74 7.09 -20.52
N ARG A 159 6.75 6.73 -21.34
CA ARG A 159 7.39 5.42 -21.25
C ARG A 159 7.96 5.14 -19.86
N HIS A 160 8.62 6.13 -19.27
CA HIS A 160 9.22 6.00 -17.95
C HIS A 160 8.13 5.75 -16.89
N VAL A 161 7.05 6.52 -16.87
CA VAL A 161 5.92 6.28 -15.95
C VAL A 161 5.31 4.89 -16.12
N LEU A 162 5.16 4.43 -17.37
CA LEU A 162 4.52 3.15 -17.64
C LEU A 162 5.36 1.95 -17.16
N TYR A 163 6.68 2.01 -17.29
CA TYR A 163 7.56 0.86 -17.08
C TYR A 163 8.51 0.96 -15.87
N ALA A 164 8.73 2.15 -15.31
CA ALA A 164 9.60 2.32 -14.15
C ALA A 164 8.89 1.97 -12.83
N PRO A 165 9.64 1.55 -11.81
CA PRO A 165 9.11 1.38 -10.46
C PRO A 165 8.45 2.67 -9.95
N PRO A 166 7.34 2.58 -9.20
CA PRO A 166 6.63 3.76 -8.69
C PRO A 166 7.51 4.78 -7.96
N SER A 167 8.49 4.29 -7.18
CA SER A 167 9.44 5.12 -6.41
C SER A 167 10.24 6.11 -7.26
N ASP A 168 10.42 5.81 -8.54
CA ASP A 168 11.29 6.57 -9.43
C ASP A 168 10.48 7.48 -10.37
N THR A 169 9.15 7.38 -10.32
CA THR A 169 8.26 8.11 -11.25
C THR A 169 7.80 9.46 -10.73
N GLU A 170 8.07 9.82 -9.47
CA GLU A 170 7.56 11.06 -8.85
C GLU A 170 7.92 12.32 -9.65
N HIS A 171 9.20 12.53 -9.94
CA HIS A 171 9.66 13.67 -10.76
C HIS A 171 9.15 13.60 -12.21
N THR A 172 8.88 12.39 -12.71
CA THR A 172 8.35 12.19 -14.07
C THR A 172 6.88 12.59 -14.13
N TRP A 173 6.10 12.21 -13.12
CA TRP A 173 4.71 12.63 -12.96
C TRP A 173 4.59 14.14 -12.80
N ALA A 174 5.45 14.76 -11.99
CA ALA A 174 5.51 16.22 -11.87
C ALA A 174 5.77 16.90 -13.23
N ALA A 175 6.69 16.36 -14.03
CA ALA A 175 6.99 16.88 -15.37
C ALA A 175 5.82 16.66 -16.36
N ILE A 176 5.17 15.49 -16.34
CA ILE A 176 3.99 15.19 -17.17
C ILE A 176 2.82 16.13 -16.83
N ASN A 177 2.54 16.35 -15.55
CA ASN A 177 1.42 17.17 -15.09
C ASN A 177 1.59 18.66 -15.41
N ARG A 178 2.83 19.13 -15.60
CA ARG A 178 3.12 20.51 -16.05
C ARG A 178 3.01 20.70 -17.56
N ARG A 179 2.90 19.62 -18.34
CA ARG A 179 2.90 19.66 -19.81
C ARG A 179 1.50 19.42 -20.38
N THR A 180 1.24 20.04 -21.52
CA THR A 180 0.05 19.72 -22.33
C THR A 180 0.34 18.44 -23.12
N LEU A 181 -0.39 17.38 -22.81
CA LEU A 181 -0.32 16.12 -23.56
C LEU A 181 -1.23 16.18 -24.79
N THR A 182 -0.73 15.71 -25.93
CA THR A 182 -1.56 15.45 -27.11
C THR A 182 -2.55 14.31 -26.83
N ASP A 183 -3.66 14.25 -27.57
CA ASP A 183 -4.67 13.18 -27.36
C ASP A 183 -4.10 11.77 -27.61
N ALA A 184 -3.16 11.64 -28.54
CA ALA A 184 -2.43 10.40 -28.77
C ALA A 184 -1.60 9.99 -27.55
N GLN A 185 -0.92 10.94 -26.90
CA GLN A 185 -0.14 10.69 -25.68
C GLN A 185 -1.03 10.38 -24.49
N LYS A 186 -2.16 11.09 -24.33
CA LYS A 186 -3.14 10.79 -23.27
C LYS A 186 -3.69 9.37 -23.44
N ARG A 187 -4.06 8.99 -24.66
CA ARG A 187 -4.57 7.65 -24.97
C ARG A 187 -3.52 6.58 -24.67
N TRP A 188 -2.29 6.77 -25.15
CA TRP A 188 -1.19 5.83 -24.91
C TRP A 188 -0.88 5.66 -23.42
N LEU A 189 -0.83 6.76 -22.66
CA LEU A 189 -0.62 6.72 -21.21
C LEU A 189 -1.79 6.03 -20.51
N ALA A 190 -3.04 6.34 -20.87
CA ALA A 190 -4.21 5.70 -20.27
C ALA A 190 -4.25 4.19 -20.53
N GLU A 191 -4.04 3.76 -21.78
CA GLU A 191 -4.01 2.35 -22.17
C GLU A 191 -2.88 1.61 -21.46
N GLY A 192 -1.67 2.17 -21.43
CA GLY A 192 -0.53 1.56 -20.74
C GLY A 192 -0.74 1.42 -19.22
N LEU A 193 -1.40 2.40 -18.59
CA LEU A 193 -1.76 2.30 -17.16
C LEU A 193 -2.83 1.24 -16.92
N LEU A 194 -3.83 1.13 -17.79
CA LEU A 194 -4.83 0.05 -17.71
C LEU A 194 -4.18 -1.32 -17.95
N ASP A 195 -3.22 -1.43 -18.87
CA ASP A 195 -2.44 -2.67 -19.07
C ASP A 195 -1.66 -3.05 -17.82
N ARG A 196 -1.02 -2.07 -17.17
CA ARG A 196 -0.29 -2.27 -15.91
C ARG A 196 -1.21 -2.66 -14.75
N ARG A 197 -2.44 -2.12 -14.70
CA ARG A 197 -3.46 -2.45 -13.68
C ARG A 197 -3.88 -3.92 -13.73
N ARG A 198 -3.82 -4.57 -14.89
CA ARG A 198 -4.16 -6.00 -15.02
C ARG A 198 -3.24 -6.88 -14.19
N THR A 199 -1.94 -6.58 -14.20
CA THR A 199 -0.89 -7.39 -13.56
C THR A 199 -0.46 -6.85 -12.20
N SER A 200 -0.72 -5.59 -11.88
CA SER A 200 -0.25 -4.94 -10.66
C SER A 200 -1.21 -3.86 -10.16
N VAL A 201 -1.12 -3.51 -8.87
CA VAL A 201 -1.83 -2.35 -8.32
C VAL A 201 -1.14 -1.08 -8.82
N LEU A 202 -1.92 -0.11 -9.31
CA LEU A 202 -1.39 1.18 -9.71
C LEU A 202 -0.92 1.97 -8.50
N ASP A 203 0.19 2.68 -8.64
CA ASP A 203 0.61 3.65 -7.63
C ASP A 203 -0.38 4.84 -7.56
N TYR A 204 -0.29 5.61 -6.48
CA TYR A 204 -1.20 6.71 -6.22
C TYR A 204 -1.23 7.75 -7.35
N ALA A 205 -0.08 8.14 -7.91
CA ALA A 205 -0.01 9.15 -8.96
C ALA A 205 -0.60 8.63 -10.27
N SER A 206 -0.33 7.37 -10.62
CA SER A 206 -0.94 6.68 -11.76
C SER A 206 -2.46 6.59 -11.66
N ALA A 207 -2.97 6.17 -10.50
CA ALA A 207 -4.41 6.09 -10.25
C ALA A 207 -5.05 7.49 -10.31
N GLN A 208 -4.48 8.47 -9.60
CA GLN A 208 -4.98 9.85 -9.60
C GLN A 208 -5.03 10.45 -11.00
N TRP A 209 -4.01 10.20 -11.83
CA TRP A 209 -4.01 10.70 -13.20
C TRP A 209 -5.15 10.10 -14.03
N LEU A 210 -5.40 8.79 -13.95
CA LEU A 210 -6.52 8.14 -14.64
C LEU A 210 -7.87 8.67 -14.15
N ASP A 211 -8.05 8.76 -12.83
CA ASP A 211 -9.29 9.19 -12.19
C ASP A 211 -9.64 10.62 -12.63
N ARG A 212 -8.66 11.52 -12.63
CA ARG A 212 -8.85 12.90 -13.10
C ARG A 212 -9.26 12.95 -14.57
N ARG A 213 -8.69 12.12 -15.44
CA ARG A 213 -9.07 12.08 -16.87
C ARG A 213 -10.44 11.45 -17.09
N LEU A 214 -10.81 10.47 -16.25
CA LEU A 214 -12.15 9.91 -16.22
C LEU A 214 -13.18 10.98 -15.82
N ALA A 215 -12.88 11.76 -14.77
CA ALA A 215 -13.73 12.85 -14.28
C ALA A 215 -13.91 13.97 -15.30
N LEU A 216 -12.84 14.34 -16.02
CA LEU A 216 -12.88 15.31 -17.11
C LEU A 216 -13.47 14.75 -18.42
N ASN A 217 -13.96 13.51 -18.41
CA ASN A 217 -14.52 12.81 -19.57
C ASN A 217 -13.52 12.67 -20.76
N GLU A 218 -12.21 12.81 -20.52
CA GLU A 218 -11.16 12.84 -21.55
C GLU A 218 -10.69 11.45 -22.02
N LEU A 219 -11.10 10.38 -21.35
CA LEU A 219 -10.80 9.01 -21.77
C LEU A 219 -11.71 8.57 -22.93
N SER A 220 -11.20 7.69 -23.80
CA SER A 220 -12.04 7.05 -24.83
C SER A 220 -13.12 6.18 -24.19
N ALA A 221 -14.26 5.97 -24.87
CA ALA A 221 -15.34 5.14 -24.36
C ALA A 221 -14.85 3.72 -24.00
N ALA A 222 -13.98 3.13 -24.83
CA ALA A 222 -13.36 1.83 -24.57
C ALA A 222 -12.48 1.85 -23.31
N ALA A 223 -11.67 2.91 -23.11
CA ALA A 223 -10.83 3.05 -21.92
C ALA A 223 -11.67 3.28 -20.64
N LYS A 224 -12.79 4.00 -20.73
CA LYS A 224 -13.73 4.19 -19.61
C LYS A 224 -14.36 2.87 -19.18
N HIS A 225 -14.91 2.12 -20.14
CA HIS A 225 -15.50 0.81 -19.87
C HIS A 225 -14.48 -0.12 -19.22
N ARG A 226 -13.29 -0.24 -19.83
CA ARG A 226 -12.20 -1.06 -19.31
C ARG A 226 -11.71 -0.60 -17.93
N TYR A 227 -11.61 0.71 -17.70
CA TYR A 227 -11.24 1.26 -16.39
C TYR A 227 -12.22 0.77 -15.31
N ILE A 228 -13.52 0.81 -15.59
CA ILE A 228 -14.57 0.46 -14.62
C ILE A 228 -14.62 -1.06 -14.41
N ASP A 229 -14.53 -1.85 -15.47
CA ASP A 229 -14.46 -3.32 -15.40
C ASP A 229 -13.26 -3.80 -14.57
N GLU A 230 -12.11 -3.13 -14.70
CA GLU A 230 -10.88 -3.48 -13.97
C GLU A 230 -10.83 -2.88 -12.57
N LEU A 231 -11.66 -1.87 -12.26
CA LEU A 231 -11.68 -1.20 -10.95
C LEU A 231 -12.26 -2.11 -9.86
N CYS A 232 -13.36 -2.81 -10.18
CA CYS A 232 -14.07 -3.69 -9.27
C CYS A 232 -14.29 -5.05 -9.93
N GLN A 233 -13.74 -6.10 -9.34
CA GLN A 233 -14.03 -7.48 -9.76
C GLN A 233 -14.97 -8.10 -8.74
N PHE A 234 -16.13 -8.59 -9.20
CA PHE A 234 -17.12 -9.22 -8.35
C PHE A 234 -17.21 -10.71 -8.62
N THR A 235 -17.39 -11.48 -7.55
CA THR A 235 -17.61 -12.92 -7.62
C THR A 235 -18.90 -13.25 -6.87
N LEU A 236 -19.80 -13.97 -7.54
CA LEU A 236 -21.03 -14.47 -6.93
C LEU A 236 -20.82 -15.93 -6.55
N GLU A 237 -20.67 -16.18 -5.25
CA GLU A 237 -20.49 -17.50 -4.69
C GLU A 237 -21.85 -18.07 -4.24
N ALA A 238 -22.16 -19.27 -4.69
CA ALA A 238 -23.31 -20.07 -4.26
C ALA A 238 -22.94 -21.56 -4.39
N PRO A 239 -23.55 -22.46 -3.61
CA PRO A 239 -23.32 -23.90 -3.75
C PRO A 239 -23.68 -24.39 -5.15
N ASP A 240 -22.98 -25.40 -5.67
CA ASP A 240 -23.33 -26.00 -6.98
C ASP A 240 -24.69 -26.71 -6.93
N SER A 241 -24.99 -27.34 -5.79
CA SER A 241 -26.25 -28.04 -5.56
C SER A 241 -26.70 -27.95 -4.10
N VAL A 242 -28.01 -27.98 -3.88
CA VAL A 242 -28.61 -28.10 -2.54
C VAL A 242 -29.74 -29.13 -2.54
N THR A 243 -30.02 -29.68 -1.37
CA THR A 243 -31.18 -30.55 -1.19
C THR A 243 -32.45 -29.71 -1.02
N LEU A 244 -33.58 -30.20 -1.51
CA LEU A 244 -34.89 -29.61 -1.28
C LEU A 244 -35.11 -29.28 0.21
N GLY A 245 -35.58 -28.07 0.51
CA GLY A 245 -35.77 -27.54 1.85
C GLY A 245 -34.52 -26.96 2.53
N GLN A 246 -33.32 -27.14 1.95
CA GLN A 246 -32.09 -26.56 2.50
C GLN A 246 -31.89 -25.11 2.04
N PRO A 247 -31.18 -24.28 2.84
CA PRO A 247 -30.85 -22.93 2.45
C PRO A 247 -29.74 -22.88 1.38
N ILE A 248 -29.98 -22.12 0.31
CA ILE A 248 -28.99 -21.65 -0.65
C ILE A 248 -28.32 -20.42 -0.07
N LEU A 249 -27.12 -20.60 0.50
CA LEU A 249 -26.30 -19.50 0.99
C LEU A 249 -25.57 -18.84 -0.18
N VAL A 250 -25.86 -17.57 -0.42
CA VAL A 250 -25.28 -16.76 -1.49
C VAL A 250 -24.41 -15.67 -0.90
N ARG A 251 -23.19 -15.54 -1.42
CA ARG A 251 -22.23 -14.52 -1.03
C ARG A 251 -21.74 -13.77 -2.25
N LEU A 252 -21.92 -12.46 -2.25
CA LEU A 252 -21.31 -11.58 -3.24
C LEU A 252 -20.02 -11.05 -2.65
N SER A 253 -18.90 -11.44 -3.25
CA SER A 253 -17.57 -10.93 -2.93
C SER A 253 -17.08 -9.94 -3.98
N GLY A 254 -16.20 -9.03 -3.56
CA GLY A 254 -15.69 -7.96 -4.43
C GLY A 254 -14.24 -7.62 -4.11
N VAL A 255 -13.43 -7.43 -5.15
CA VAL A 255 -12.05 -6.93 -5.04
C VAL A 255 -12.00 -5.56 -5.70
N TYR A 256 -11.68 -4.55 -4.89
CA TYR A 256 -11.43 -3.19 -5.36
C TYR A 256 -9.94 -3.02 -5.67
N ARG A 257 -9.61 -2.59 -6.89
CA ARG A 257 -8.23 -2.37 -7.37
C ARG A 257 -7.83 -0.89 -7.44
N GLY A 258 -8.60 0.00 -6.82
CA GLY A 258 -8.22 1.40 -6.71
C GLY A 258 -7.26 1.67 -5.54
N PRO A 259 -6.77 2.92 -5.40
CA PRO A 259 -5.81 3.27 -4.37
C PRO A 259 -6.44 3.20 -2.96
N TYR A 260 -5.65 2.73 -2.00
CA TYR A 260 -6.09 2.44 -0.63
C TYR A 260 -6.62 3.66 0.12
N ASN A 261 -6.11 4.87 -0.18
CA ASN A 261 -6.46 6.11 0.52
C ASN A 261 -7.58 6.91 -0.18
N GLY A 262 -8.28 6.30 -1.14
CA GLY A 262 -9.15 7.04 -2.07
C GLY A 262 -8.34 7.99 -2.96
N THR A 263 -8.98 8.57 -3.98
CA THR A 263 -8.41 9.73 -4.68
C THR A 263 -9.28 10.95 -4.39
N PRO A 264 -8.68 12.15 -4.30
CA PRO A 264 -9.45 13.39 -4.12
C PRO A 264 -10.45 13.64 -5.25
N ASP A 265 -10.21 13.04 -6.42
CA ASP A 265 -10.99 13.24 -7.64
C ASP A 265 -12.05 12.15 -7.88
N GLY A 266 -12.12 11.09 -7.05
CA GLY A 266 -13.12 10.04 -7.19
C GLY A 266 -12.99 8.93 -6.14
N GLU A 267 -13.93 8.89 -5.20
CA GLU A 267 -14.17 7.67 -4.42
C GLU A 267 -15.08 6.75 -5.24
N ALA A 268 -14.72 5.46 -5.35
CA ALA A 268 -15.65 4.46 -5.84
C ALA A 268 -16.57 4.03 -4.68
N ALA A 269 -17.87 4.13 -4.88
CA ALA A 269 -18.88 3.50 -4.06
C ALA A 269 -19.44 2.29 -4.80
N ILE A 270 -19.63 1.21 -4.05
CA ILE A 270 -20.35 0.03 -4.53
C ILE A 270 -21.72 0.03 -3.86
N ALA A 271 -22.76 -0.01 -4.67
CA ALA A 271 -24.14 -0.09 -4.23
C ALA A 271 -24.77 -1.39 -4.76
N LEU A 272 -25.22 -2.25 -3.86
CA LEU A 272 -25.87 -3.51 -4.22
C LEU A 272 -27.38 -3.27 -4.39
N GLU A 273 -27.89 -3.36 -5.62
CA GLU A 273 -29.33 -3.25 -5.88
C GLU A 273 -30.08 -4.41 -5.23
N GLY A 274 -29.53 -5.62 -5.32
CA GLY A 274 -30.07 -6.80 -4.65
C GLY A 274 -29.40 -8.11 -5.07
N LEU A 275 -29.66 -9.13 -4.24
CA LEU A 275 -29.47 -10.55 -4.56
C LEU A 275 -30.84 -11.17 -4.76
N HIS A 276 -31.05 -11.83 -5.89
CA HIS A 276 -32.32 -12.41 -6.30
C HIS A 276 -32.13 -13.87 -6.67
N ALA A 277 -33.06 -14.74 -6.27
CA ALA A 277 -33.13 -16.11 -6.75
C ALA A 277 -34.34 -16.25 -7.67
N ARG A 278 -34.11 -16.74 -8.89
CA ARG A 278 -35.16 -17.15 -9.81
C ARG A 278 -35.30 -18.66 -9.73
N PHE A 279 -36.38 -19.09 -9.09
CA PHE A 279 -36.77 -20.50 -9.02
C PHE A 279 -37.41 -20.94 -10.35
N PRO A 280 -37.33 -22.23 -10.70
CA PRO A 280 -38.02 -22.77 -11.87
C PRO A 280 -39.53 -22.44 -11.79
N ILE A 281 -40.08 -22.06 -12.95
CA ILE A 281 -41.52 -21.82 -13.10
C ILE A 281 -42.19 -23.20 -12.95
N PRO A 282 -43.23 -23.32 -12.11
CA PRO A 282 -43.98 -24.57 -12.02
C PRO A 282 -44.58 -24.93 -13.38
N ASP A 283 -44.73 -26.21 -13.66
CA ASP A 283 -45.42 -26.65 -14.87
C ASP A 283 -46.86 -26.10 -14.88
N GLU A 284 -47.42 -25.81 -16.06
CA GLU A 284 -48.73 -25.15 -16.19
C GLU A 284 -49.85 -25.90 -15.45
N GLU A 285 -49.78 -27.24 -15.38
CA GLU A 285 -50.71 -28.08 -14.61
C GLU A 285 -50.59 -27.85 -13.10
N GLU A 286 -49.38 -27.66 -12.57
CA GLU A 286 -49.13 -27.41 -11.16
C GLU A 286 -49.57 -25.98 -10.78
N GLU A 287 -49.41 -25.02 -11.68
CA GLU A 287 -49.88 -23.65 -11.48
C GLU A 287 -51.42 -23.54 -11.54
N ALA A 288 -52.07 -24.32 -12.41
CA ALA A 288 -53.52 -24.43 -12.46
C ALA A 288 -54.12 -25.08 -11.20
N ALA A 289 -53.40 -26.00 -10.56
CA ALA A 289 -53.82 -26.68 -9.33
C ALA A 289 -53.71 -25.78 -8.08
N ARG A 290 -52.97 -24.67 -8.14
CA ARG A 290 -52.76 -23.80 -6.96
C ARG A 290 -53.97 -22.94 -6.64
N THR A 291 -54.24 -22.88 -5.33
CA THR A 291 -55.23 -22.00 -4.75
C THR A 291 -54.82 -20.53 -4.90
N ASP A 292 -55.80 -19.62 -4.93
CA ASP A 292 -55.54 -18.17 -4.98
C ASP A 292 -54.69 -17.68 -3.79
N PHE A 293 -54.81 -18.35 -2.65
CA PHE A 293 -53.98 -18.08 -1.47
C PHE A 293 -52.52 -18.41 -1.74
N GLU A 294 -52.21 -19.60 -2.27
CA GLU A 294 -50.84 -20.02 -2.58
C GLU A 294 -50.20 -19.10 -3.63
N ARG A 295 -50.94 -18.68 -4.65
CA ARG A 295 -50.45 -17.72 -5.63
C ARG A 295 -50.09 -16.38 -4.98
N ARG A 296 -50.95 -15.84 -4.11
CA ARG A 296 -50.67 -14.60 -3.37
C ARG A 296 -49.52 -14.76 -2.37
N PHE A 297 -49.43 -15.90 -1.69
CA PHE A 297 -48.37 -16.20 -0.74
C PHE A 297 -47.01 -16.28 -1.43
N LEU A 298 -46.92 -16.98 -2.56
CA LEU A 298 -45.70 -17.05 -3.38
C LEU A 298 -45.32 -15.70 -3.97
N GLN A 299 -46.30 -14.89 -4.38
CA GLN A 299 -46.06 -13.52 -4.86
C GLN A 299 -45.51 -12.62 -3.74
N MET A 300 -46.04 -12.74 -2.51
CA MET A 300 -45.49 -12.04 -1.34
C MET A 300 -44.09 -12.53 -0.97
N GLN A 301 -43.84 -13.85 -0.99
CA GLN A 301 -42.52 -14.40 -0.73
C GLN A 301 -41.48 -13.96 -1.77
N ALA A 302 -41.82 -13.96 -3.06
CA ALA A 302 -40.96 -13.46 -4.13
C ALA A 302 -40.60 -11.97 -3.96
N THR A 303 -41.49 -11.20 -3.31
CA THR A 303 -41.24 -9.80 -2.95
C THR A 303 -40.35 -9.69 -1.70
N GLN A 304 -40.45 -10.63 -0.75
CA GLN A 304 -39.69 -10.68 0.50
C GLN A 304 -38.27 -11.24 0.36
N THR A 305 -37.98 -12.12 -0.61
CA THR A 305 -36.62 -12.64 -0.86
C THR A 305 -35.67 -11.64 -1.52
N GLN A 306 -36.12 -10.42 -1.80
CA GLN A 306 -35.21 -9.34 -2.16
C GLN A 306 -34.44 -8.88 -0.92
N ALA A 307 -33.30 -9.51 -0.65
CA ALA A 307 -32.31 -8.99 0.28
C ALA A 307 -31.69 -7.72 -0.34
N ARG A 308 -32.39 -6.59 -0.24
CA ARG A 308 -31.86 -5.26 -0.59
C ARG A 308 -30.93 -4.82 0.54
N SER A 309 -29.66 -5.20 0.41
CA SER A 309 -28.62 -4.74 1.30
C SER A 309 -28.14 -3.37 0.83
N GLU A 310 -28.67 -2.29 1.41
CA GLU A 310 -28.19 -0.91 1.25
C GLU A 310 -26.84 -0.70 1.95
N ARG A 311 -25.85 -1.55 1.64
CA ARG A 311 -24.53 -1.44 2.24
C ARG A 311 -23.65 -0.65 1.29
N LEU A 312 -23.47 0.63 1.63
CA LEU A 312 -22.42 1.45 1.04
C LEU A 312 -21.08 0.92 1.54
N VAL A 313 -20.30 0.29 0.67
CA VAL A 313 -18.90 -0.03 0.99
C VAL A 313 -18.03 1.03 0.32
N SER A 314 -17.44 1.91 1.13
CA SER A 314 -16.47 2.88 0.63
C SER A 314 -15.17 2.20 0.22
N ALA A 315 -14.56 2.70 -0.87
CA ALA A 315 -13.32 2.21 -1.47
C ALA A 315 -12.22 1.79 -0.46
N GLY A 316 -12.00 2.58 0.59
CA GLY A 316 -10.98 2.27 1.61
C GLY A 316 -11.28 1.06 2.50
N ARG A 317 -12.56 0.63 2.59
CA ARG A 317 -12.98 -0.54 3.38
C ARG A 317 -13.09 -1.83 2.55
N LEU A 318 -13.22 -1.74 1.22
CA LEU A 318 -13.29 -2.92 0.34
C LEU A 318 -11.99 -3.73 0.33
N ALA A 319 -10.84 -3.08 0.51
CA ALA A 319 -9.57 -3.78 0.67
C ALA A 319 -9.52 -4.67 1.94
N GLN A 320 -10.43 -4.46 2.90
CA GLN A 320 -10.48 -5.18 4.17
C GLN A 320 -11.72 -6.08 4.34
N LEU A 321 -12.72 -5.97 3.46
CA LEU A 321 -13.97 -6.72 3.56
C LEU A 321 -14.27 -7.44 2.23
N PRO A 322 -14.01 -8.75 2.13
CA PRO A 322 -14.23 -9.49 0.90
C PRO A 322 -15.70 -9.64 0.53
N VAL A 323 -16.65 -9.35 1.44
CA VAL A 323 -18.09 -9.59 1.25
C VAL A 323 -18.84 -8.27 1.10
N VAL A 324 -19.39 -8.04 -0.08
CA VAL A 324 -20.23 -6.88 -0.40
C VAL A 324 -21.66 -7.10 0.10
N GLY A 325 -22.17 -8.33 -0.04
CA GLY A 325 -23.49 -8.72 0.44
C GLY A 325 -23.63 -10.23 0.58
N SER A 326 -24.64 -10.65 1.33
CA SER A 326 -24.99 -12.06 1.50
C SER A 326 -26.50 -12.22 1.62
N ALA A 327 -27.03 -13.31 1.07
CA ALA A 327 -28.43 -13.67 1.18
C ALA A 327 -28.56 -15.18 1.42
N SER A 328 -29.69 -15.59 1.98
CA SER A 328 -30.07 -16.98 2.14
C SER A 328 -31.44 -17.17 1.51
N PHE A 329 -31.56 -18.14 0.60
CA PHE A 329 -32.82 -18.49 -0.04
C PHE A 329 -33.18 -19.91 0.36
N ILE A 330 -34.46 -20.22 0.59
CA ILE A 330 -34.86 -21.61 0.85
C ILE A 330 -35.22 -22.26 -0.49
N ALA A 331 -34.63 -23.40 -0.78
CA ALA A 331 -34.94 -24.17 -1.98
C ALA A 331 -36.26 -24.94 -1.78
N ASP A 332 -37.38 -24.38 -2.21
CA ASP A 332 -38.72 -24.96 -2.02
C ASP A 332 -39.12 -25.94 -3.14
N ARG A 333 -38.36 -25.99 -4.25
CA ARG A 333 -38.63 -26.85 -5.42
C ARG A 333 -37.38 -27.47 -6.02
N GLU A 334 -37.56 -28.66 -6.60
CA GLU A 334 -36.54 -29.30 -7.43
C GLU A 334 -36.31 -28.52 -8.73
N GLY A 335 -35.11 -28.63 -9.28
CA GLY A 335 -34.73 -28.02 -10.55
C GLY A 335 -33.58 -27.02 -10.45
N GLU A 336 -33.35 -26.29 -11.53
CA GLU A 336 -32.24 -25.33 -11.63
C GLU A 336 -32.68 -23.93 -11.15
N VAL A 337 -32.13 -23.49 -10.03
CA VAL A 337 -32.34 -22.14 -9.48
C VAL A 337 -31.26 -21.22 -10.02
N THR A 338 -31.64 -20.10 -10.63
CA THR A 338 -30.67 -19.08 -11.10
C THR A 338 -30.63 -17.92 -10.11
N ILE A 339 -29.49 -17.75 -9.45
CA ILE A 339 -29.17 -16.61 -8.61
C ILE A 339 -28.67 -15.46 -9.49
N HIS A 340 -29.25 -14.28 -9.33
CA HIS A 340 -28.87 -13.04 -9.96
C HIS A 340 -28.37 -12.05 -8.90
N ALA A 341 -27.24 -11.40 -9.16
CA ALA A 341 -26.78 -10.26 -8.37
C ALA A 341 -26.64 -9.05 -9.29
N ARG A 342 -27.21 -7.92 -8.86
CA ARG A 342 -27.07 -6.64 -9.58
C ARG A 342 -26.31 -5.64 -8.73
N VAL A 343 -25.16 -5.23 -9.23
CA VAL A 343 -24.24 -4.35 -8.49
C VAL A 343 -24.03 -3.08 -9.30
N TRP A 344 -24.17 -1.94 -8.64
CA TRP A 344 -23.82 -0.65 -9.21
C TRP A 344 -22.45 -0.21 -8.70
N VAL A 345 -21.56 0.10 -9.63
CA VAL A 345 -20.28 0.76 -9.35
C VAL A 345 -20.44 2.23 -9.69
N LEU A 346 -20.35 3.06 -8.67
CA LEU A 346 -20.48 4.51 -8.78
C LEU A 346 -19.13 5.14 -8.51
N VAL A 347 -18.67 6.00 -9.41
CA VAL A 347 -17.40 6.72 -9.25
C VAL A 347 -17.71 8.21 -9.17
N ALA A 348 -17.47 8.83 -8.02
CA ALA A 348 -17.63 10.27 -7.83
C ALA A 348 -16.78 10.81 -6.68
N PRO A 349 -16.31 12.07 -6.75
CA PRO A 349 -15.66 12.72 -5.61
C PRO A 349 -16.66 12.87 -4.45
N GLY A 350 -16.27 12.46 -3.25
CA GLY A 350 -17.07 12.62 -2.04
C GLY A 350 -18.36 11.79 -2.01
N ILE A 351 -18.41 10.65 -2.71
CA ILE A 351 -19.59 9.76 -2.73
C ILE A 351 -19.84 9.04 -1.40
N SER A 352 -19.05 9.31 -0.35
CA SER A 352 -19.19 8.75 1.00
C SER A 352 -20.51 9.07 1.72
N GLY A 353 -21.45 9.79 1.08
CA GLY A 353 -22.83 9.94 1.52
C GLY A 353 -23.72 8.70 1.26
N ALA A 354 -24.95 8.72 1.79
CA ALA A 354 -25.92 7.65 1.57
C ALA A 354 -26.35 7.60 0.09
N VAL A 355 -26.02 6.50 -0.60
CA VAL A 355 -26.66 6.10 -1.86
C VAL A 355 -28.05 5.60 -1.49
N SER A 356 -29.08 6.30 -1.95
CA SER A 356 -30.44 5.76 -1.96
C SER A 356 -30.69 5.06 -3.29
N PHE A 357 -31.84 4.40 -3.43
CA PHE A 357 -32.24 3.84 -4.71
C PHE A 357 -33.63 4.34 -5.09
N ASN A 358 -33.77 4.66 -6.37
CA ASN A 358 -35.05 4.97 -6.99
C ASN A 358 -35.95 3.72 -7.06
N PRO A 359 -37.26 3.90 -7.30
CA PRO A 359 -38.20 2.78 -7.48
C PRO A 359 -37.85 1.85 -8.65
N ASP A 360 -37.12 2.34 -9.64
CA ASP A 360 -36.65 1.57 -10.80
C ASP A 360 -35.37 0.77 -10.54
N GLY A 361 -34.82 0.83 -9.32
CA GLY A 361 -33.59 0.13 -8.93
C GLY A 361 -32.30 0.89 -9.28
N THR A 362 -32.38 2.06 -9.90
CA THR A 362 -31.19 2.90 -10.13
C THR A 362 -30.75 3.59 -8.84
N PRO A 363 -29.44 3.68 -8.56
CA PRO A 363 -28.95 4.39 -7.40
C PRO A 363 -29.15 5.90 -7.57
N ALA A 364 -29.64 6.55 -6.52
CA ALA A 364 -29.72 7.99 -6.38
C ALA A 364 -28.70 8.47 -5.34
N THR A 365 -27.98 9.52 -5.68
CA THR A 365 -26.92 10.08 -4.84
C THR A 365 -27.07 11.58 -4.73
N ASN A 366 -26.65 12.16 -3.60
CA ASN A 366 -26.64 13.62 -3.42
C ASN A 366 -25.61 14.32 -4.31
N VAL A 367 -24.68 13.56 -4.89
CA VAL A 367 -23.66 14.02 -5.84
C VAL A 367 -23.85 13.22 -7.12
N SER A 368 -24.06 13.89 -8.26
CA SER A 368 -24.18 13.20 -9.54
C SER A 368 -22.92 12.37 -9.80
N PRO A 369 -23.05 11.04 -9.99
CA PRO A 369 -21.88 10.22 -10.22
C PRO A 369 -21.25 10.61 -11.56
N LEU A 370 -19.92 10.68 -11.59
CA LEU A 370 -19.21 10.92 -12.85
C LEU A 370 -19.45 9.74 -13.79
N HIS A 371 -19.48 8.53 -13.23
CA HIS A 371 -19.81 7.29 -13.92
C HIS A 371 -20.62 6.36 -13.02
N ALA A 372 -21.60 5.69 -13.61
CA ALA A 372 -22.39 4.64 -12.99
C ALA A 372 -22.44 3.45 -13.95
N VAL A 373 -21.98 2.29 -13.48
CA VAL A 373 -22.01 1.04 -14.26
C VAL A 373 -22.75 -0.02 -13.48
N ARG A 374 -23.66 -0.70 -14.16
CA ARG A 374 -24.35 -1.88 -13.62
C ARG A 374 -23.60 -3.13 -14.04
N VAL A 375 -23.27 -3.95 -13.06
CA VAL A 375 -22.67 -5.27 -13.22
C VAL A 375 -23.72 -6.31 -12.85
N ASP A 376 -24.11 -7.11 -13.84
CA ASP A 376 -25.07 -8.20 -13.68
C ASP A 376 -24.31 -9.53 -13.59
N LEU A 377 -24.46 -10.25 -12.48
CA LEU A 377 -23.83 -11.56 -12.23
C LEU A 377 -24.90 -12.63 -12.11
N THR A 378 -24.61 -13.83 -12.61
CA THR A 378 -25.53 -14.96 -12.54
C THR A 378 -24.82 -16.23 -12.10
N ARG A 379 -25.47 -17.03 -11.25
CA ARG A 379 -24.99 -18.33 -10.80
C ARG A 379 -26.14 -19.32 -10.76
N ARG A 380 -25.93 -20.52 -11.28
CA ARG A 380 -26.96 -21.57 -11.28
C ARG A 380 -26.68 -22.58 -10.16
N VAL A 381 -27.75 -23.04 -9.51
CA VAL A 381 -27.73 -23.97 -8.38
C VAL A 381 -28.73 -25.07 -8.66
N THR A 382 -28.29 -26.32 -8.61
CA THR A 382 -29.19 -27.48 -8.80
C THR A 382 -29.85 -27.85 -7.48
N VAL A 383 -31.18 -27.88 -7.44
CA VAL A 383 -31.93 -28.39 -6.29
C VAL A 383 -32.39 -29.81 -6.59
N SER A 384 -31.98 -30.75 -5.73
CA SER A 384 -32.37 -32.16 -5.84
C SER A 384 -33.19 -32.61 -4.63
N ASN A 385 -34.17 -33.47 -4.86
CA ASN A 385 -34.90 -34.13 -3.79
C ASN A 385 -34.23 -35.47 -3.49
N PRO A 386 -33.93 -35.76 -2.23
CA PRO A 386 -33.27 -37.01 -1.87
C PRO A 386 -34.14 -38.24 -2.19
N SER A 387 -35.46 -38.05 -2.29
CA SER A 387 -36.45 -39.10 -2.50
C SER A 387 -36.56 -39.59 -3.95
N SER A 388 -36.09 -38.80 -4.93
CA SER A 388 -36.20 -39.14 -6.36
C SER A 388 -35.00 -39.90 -6.92
N THR A 389 -33.98 -40.18 -6.09
CA THR A 389 -32.87 -41.06 -6.47
C THR A 389 -33.37 -42.50 -6.54
N THR A 390 -33.94 -42.84 -7.70
CA THR A 390 -34.31 -44.22 -8.02
C THR A 390 -33.02 -45.03 -7.98
N ALA A 391 -32.97 -46.06 -7.14
CA ALA A 391 -31.80 -46.92 -7.03
C ALA A 391 -31.39 -47.41 -8.43
N PRO A 392 -30.10 -47.34 -8.81
CA PRO A 392 -29.66 -47.88 -10.08
C PRO A 392 -29.97 -49.38 -10.11
N PRO A 393 -30.43 -49.92 -11.26
CA PRO A 393 -30.79 -51.33 -11.39
C PRO A 393 -29.61 -52.28 -11.15
#